data_AF-K1MFP0-F1
#
_entry.id   AF-K1MFP0-F1
#
_cell.length_a   1.000
_cell.length_b   1.000
_cell.length_c   1.000
_cell.angle_alpha   90.00
_cell.angle_beta   90.00
_cell.angle_gamma   90.00
#
_symmetry.space_group_name_H-M   'P 1'
#
loop_
_entity.id
_entity.type
_entity.pdbx_description
1 polymer ?
#
loop_
_entity_poly.entity_id
_entity_poly.type
_entity_poly.pdbx_seq_one_letter_code
_entity_poly.pdbx_strand_id
1 'polypeptide(L)'
;MTYQALYRVWRPQTFDELVGQTMIAQTLKNAISHDQMSHAYLFAGPRGTGKTSAAKILAKAVNCPNAVDGNPCNECEVCQAITRGQVSDVIEIDAASNNGVDEIRDLRDKVRYAPTVVKNKVYIIDEVHMLTTGAFNALLKTLEEPPSHVLFVLATTEPHKIPATILSRTQRFDFQRIKDTDLIAHMSEILKFEDRSYDDEALALIARCAKGGMRDALSLLDQALSFSQERLDLETALSVTGSFSQQLYCQYIEAVFAKESGQALAILDKALSQGKQANRFIEDLILFVRDLLLSQFTQVNYSLLNDHELATMNQKIPADFYHYLIAGLNQALDQMRFSSQAEVYVEVMTLRLSRSDWRQDLMAKSMSHPVQAASSELAQMEETLAGLQAQVQSQQKLIDQLLQQERVPRKSEPSPTQQEEKSVRLHPRQRPGFAQEAYQLDLNAIYQVLNQATLVDIQAVKKIWPNLLEALPPLERVKLVNSQPLAAGPDQLLVALGQAGQVHLVQADEHLLSLLQYELTQLLNKTIQLVWIAKDDWQGVRADYKLLFDRNGGQPVQLNVTEGQSARVLEEDEEEPVASVHNSLFSIESDTDSDSANLEEVSQEDPLVDKALELFGQDHVCIYPDR
;
A
#
# COMPACT_ATOMS: atom_id res chain seq x y z
N MET A 1 -2.25 -7.77 48.42
CA MET A 1 -2.26 -6.78 47.31
C MET A 1 -3.15 -7.34 46.22
N THR A 2 -3.99 -6.52 45.60
CA THR A 2 -4.80 -6.92 44.44
C THR A 2 -3.85 -7.33 43.32
N TYR A 3 -3.99 -8.57 42.81
CA TYR A 3 -3.20 -9.06 41.69
C TYR A 3 -3.31 -8.09 40.50
N GLN A 4 -2.16 -7.65 40.00
CA GLN A 4 -2.06 -6.82 38.80
C GLN A 4 -1.41 -7.64 37.70
N ALA A 5 -2.03 -7.64 36.53
CA ALA A 5 -1.53 -8.37 35.37
C ALA A 5 -0.12 -7.90 34.98
N LEU A 6 0.75 -8.84 34.58
CA LEU A 6 2.16 -8.60 34.27
C LEU A 6 2.37 -7.44 33.29
N TYR A 7 1.58 -7.40 32.20
CA TYR A 7 1.72 -6.36 31.17
C TYR A 7 1.45 -4.93 31.67
N ARG A 8 0.83 -4.77 32.85
CA ARG A 8 0.64 -3.47 33.50
C ARG A 8 1.80 -3.12 34.42
N VAL A 9 2.27 -4.10 35.21
CA VAL A 9 3.36 -3.95 36.17
C VAL A 9 4.68 -3.69 35.43
N TRP A 10 4.95 -4.48 34.40
CA TRP A 10 6.15 -4.42 33.57
C TRP A 10 6.01 -3.49 32.36
N ARG A 11 5.08 -2.52 32.44
CA ARG A 11 4.95 -1.53 31.39
C ARG A 11 6.18 -0.60 31.43
N PRO A 12 6.92 -0.42 30.32
CA PRO A 12 8.16 0.34 30.33
C PRO A 12 7.92 1.79 30.75
N GLN A 13 8.79 2.28 31.63
CA GLN A 13 8.72 3.62 32.21
C GLN A 13 9.75 4.57 31.60
N THR A 14 10.78 4.06 30.94
CA THR A 14 11.83 4.81 30.24
C THR A 14 11.97 4.36 28.79
N PHE A 15 12.64 5.15 27.94
CA PHE A 15 12.88 4.76 26.55
C PHE A 15 13.85 3.58 26.44
N ASP A 16 14.74 3.41 27.42
CA ASP A 16 15.72 2.32 27.44
C ASP A 16 15.09 0.95 27.75
N GLU A 17 13.93 0.94 28.40
CA GLU A 17 13.14 -0.27 28.65
C GLU A 17 12.28 -0.70 27.44
N LEU A 18 12.28 0.05 26.33
CA LEU A 18 11.53 -0.32 25.13
C LEU A 18 12.23 -1.45 24.36
N VAL A 19 11.79 -2.67 24.61
CA VAL A 19 12.30 -3.88 23.96
C VAL A 19 12.10 -3.84 22.44
N GLY A 20 13.18 -4.05 21.68
CA GLY A 20 13.16 -4.18 20.22
C GLY A 20 13.02 -2.86 19.43
N GLN A 21 12.97 -1.70 20.09
CA GLN A 21 12.75 -0.38 19.43
C GLN A 21 13.89 0.62 19.65
N THR A 22 15.14 0.15 19.61
CA THR A 22 16.33 0.94 19.96
C THR A 22 16.48 2.23 19.14
N MET A 23 16.30 2.16 17.82
CA MET A 23 16.43 3.34 16.94
C MET A 23 15.37 4.41 17.24
N ILE A 24 14.13 4.00 17.51
CA ILE A 24 13.03 4.92 17.84
C ILE A 24 13.28 5.56 19.20
N ALA A 25 13.64 4.75 20.19
CA ALA A 25 14.00 5.21 21.54
C ALA A 25 15.12 6.25 21.48
N GLN A 26 16.21 5.96 20.76
CA GLN A 26 17.34 6.88 20.63
C GLN A 26 16.96 8.18 19.90
N THR A 27 16.16 8.10 18.85
CA THR A 27 15.71 9.29 18.11
C THR A 27 14.85 10.21 18.98
N LEU A 28 13.91 9.63 19.76
CA LEU A 28 13.08 10.39 20.69
C LEU A 28 13.92 11.00 21.83
N LYS A 29 14.86 10.24 22.41
CA LYS A 29 15.81 10.75 23.43
C LYS A 29 16.61 11.94 22.90
N ASN A 30 17.12 11.84 21.67
CA ASN A 30 17.88 12.90 21.03
C ASN A 30 17.02 14.15 20.78
N ALA A 31 15.80 13.99 20.28
CA ALA A 31 14.88 15.10 20.02
C ALA A 31 14.56 15.89 21.31
N ILE A 32 14.36 15.18 22.43
CA ILE A 32 14.12 15.81 23.74
C ILE A 32 15.38 16.49 24.27
N SER A 33 16.54 15.85 24.16
CA SER A 33 17.81 16.39 24.68
C SER A 33 18.28 17.64 23.94
N HIS A 34 17.93 17.77 22.65
CA HIS A 34 18.30 18.92 21.82
C HIS A 34 17.17 19.95 21.65
N ASP A 35 16.03 19.78 22.35
CA ASP A 35 14.84 20.62 22.22
C ASP A 35 14.32 20.76 20.76
N GLN A 36 14.50 19.70 19.96
CA GLN A 36 14.11 19.62 18.54
C GLN A 36 12.81 18.82 18.36
N MET A 37 11.82 19.10 19.21
CA MET A 37 10.57 18.36 19.22
C MET A 37 9.63 18.82 18.10
N SER A 38 9.04 17.86 17.38
CA SER A 38 7.88 18.11 16.52
C SER A 38 6.63 18.39 17.38
N HIS A 39 5.70 19.17 16.83
CA HIS A 39 4.39 19.41 17.44
C HIS A 39 3.46 18.18 17.36
N ALA A 40 3.72 17.27 16.43
CA ALA A 40 2.93 16.06 16.26
C ALA A 40 3.76 14.84 15.82
N TYR A 41 3.48 13.71 16.48
CA TYR A 41 4.09 12.41 16.24
C TYR A 41 3.03 11.39 15.83
N LEU A 42 3.37 10.53 14.86
CA LEU A 42 2.57 9.37 14.49
C LEU A 42 3.35 8.09 14.76
N PHE A 43 2.91 7.32 15.75
CA PHE A 43 3.43 6.00 16.08
C PHE A 43 2.60 4.95 15.36
N ALA A 44 3.18 4.35 14.32
CA ALA A 44 2.54 3.34 13.50
C ALA A 44 3.19 1.98 13.74
N GLY A 45 2.41 0.90 13.72
CA GLY A 45 2.95 -0.46 13.76
C GLY A 45 2.04 -1.47 14.45
N PRO A 46 2.40 -2.77 14.43
CA PRO A 46 1.55 -3.83 14.97
C PRO A 46 1.15 -3.61 16.44
N ARG A 47 0.08 -4.27 16.87
CA ARG A 47 -0.34 -4.23 18.28
C ARG A 47 0.76 -4.83 19.18
N GLY A 48 0.89 -4.30 20.39
CA GLY A 48 1.80 -4.85 21.40
C GLY A 48 3.28 -4.48 21.23
N THR A 49 3.66 -3.69 20.21
CA THR A 49 5.06 -3.26 19.96
C THR A 49 5.53 -2.09 20.82
N GLY A 50 4.68 -1.53 21.68
CA GLY A 50 5.04 -0.47 22.62
C GLY A 50 4.60 0.95 22.27
N LYS A 51 3.81 1.17 21.20
CA LYS A 51 3.35 2.51 20.74
C LYS A 51 2.78 3.40 21.87
N THR A 52 1.72 2.96 22.54
CA THR A 52 1.07 3.71 23.63
C THR A 52 2.00 3.90 24.83
N SER A 53 2.88 2.92 25.10
CA SER A 53 3.87 3.04 26.17
C SER A 53 4.92 4.11 25.85
N ALA A 54 5.45 4.12 24.62
CA ALA A 54 6.36 5.15 24.13
C ALA A 54 5.70 6.55 24.16
N ALA A 55 4.42 6.65 23.82
CA ALA A 55 3.66 7.90 23.92
C ALA A 55 3.60 8.44 25.35
N LYS A 56 3.37 7.55 26.33
CA LYS A 56 3.37 7.93 27.76
C LYS A 56 4.77 8.29 28.26
N ILE A 57 5.80 7.56 27.84
CA ILE A 57 7.19 7.89 28.18
C ILE A 57 7.54 9.28 27.62
N LEU A 58 7.15 9.57 26.38
CA LEU A 58 7.34 10.88 25.75
C LEU A 58 6.64 11.99 26.52
N ALA A 59 5.36 11.78 26.88
CA ALA A 59 4.59 12.75 27.67
C ALA A 59 5.23 13.04 29.03
N LYS A 60 5.82 12.01 29.67
CA LYS A 60 6.59 12.17 30.92
C LYS A 60 7.89 12.93 30.68
N ALA A 61 8.65 12.55 29.66
CA ALA A 61 9.99 13.09 29.41
C ALA A 61 9.94 14.58 29.06
N VAL A 62 9.00 15.00 28.22
CA VAL A 62 8.81 16.42 27.83
C VAL A 62 8.40 17.29 29.01
N ASN A 63 7.67 16.73 29.98
CA ASN A 63 7.18 17.45 31.15
C ASN A 63 8.02 17.24 32.42
N CYS A 64 9.09 16.44 32.33
CA CYS A 64 9.93 16.13 33.48
C CYS A 64 10.94 17.27 33.73
N PRO A 65 10.95 17.89 34.93
CA PRO A 65 11.92 18.94 35.24
C PRO A 65 13.36 18.40 35.35
N ASN A 66 13.50 17.12 35.69
CA ASN A 66 14.78 16.44 35.91
C ASN A 66 15.04 15.38 34.83
N ALA A 67 14.69 15.67 33.56
CA ALA A 67 14.95 14.73 32.48
C ALA A 67 16.47 14.53 32.30
N VAL A 68 16.91 13.29 32.15
CA VAL A 68 18.33 12.92 31.97
C VAL A 68 18.47 12.16 30.65
N ASP A 69 19.31 12.65 29.74
CA ASP A 69 19.53 12.08 28.41
C ASP A 69 18.22 11.79 27.64
N GLY A 70 17.22 12.67 27.79
CA GLY A 70 15.91 12.53 27.17
C GLY A 70 14.97 11.51 27.82
N ASN A 71 15.39 10.82 28.89
CA ASN A 71 14.52 9.96 29.69
C ASN A 71 13.82 10.73 30.82
N PRO A 72 12.60 10.31 31.21
CA PRO A 72 11.95 10.81 32.41
C PRO A 72 12.63 10.25 33.67
N CYS A 73 12.75 11.06 34.73
CA CYS A 73 13.34 10.60 36.00
C CYS A 73 12.46 9.58 36.75
N ASN A 74 11.15 9.54 36.50
CA ASN A 74 10.15 8.72 37.18
C ASN A 74 10.00 8.93 38.71
N GLU A 75 10.85 9.75 39.33
CA GLU A 75 10.81 10.05 40.76
C GLU A 75 10.04 11.33 41.10
N CYS A 76 10.01 12.32 40.19
CA CYS A 76 9.36 13.60 40.44
C CYS A 76 7.83 13.50 40.48
N GLU A 77 7.18 14.47 41.13
CA GLU A 77 5.72 14.52 41.29
C GLU A 77 4.99 14.49 39.94
N VAL A 78 5.52 15.20 38.93
CA VAL A 78 4.94 15.22 37.58
C VAL A 78 4.99 13.83 36.93
N CYS A 79 6.14 13.15 36.96
CA CYS A 79 6.25 11.80 36.38
C CYS A 79 5.34 10.80 37.10
N GLN A 80 5.26 10.85 38.43
CA GLN A 80 4.38 9.98 39.20
C GLN A 80 2.90 10.27 38.91
N ALA A 81 2.51 11.54 38.84
CA ALA A 81 1.14 11.97 38.55
C ALA A 81 0.70 11.57 37.13
N ILE A 82 1.58 11.71 36.13
CA ILE A 82 1.32 11.25 34.75
C ILE A 82 1.16 9.73 34.73
N THR A 83 2.03 8.99 35.42
CA THR A 83 1.96 7.52 35.50
C THR A 83 0.65 7.04 36.12
N ARG A 84 0.13 7.77 37.11
CA ARG A 84 -1.17 7.50 37.74
C ARG A 84 -2.38 8.04 36.95
N GLY A 85 -2.16 8.77 35.86
CA GLY A 85 -3.24 9.37 35.05
C GLY A 85 -3.97 10.52 35.75
N GLN A 86 -3.31 11.24 36.66
CA GLN A 86 -3.92 12.31 37.48
C GLN A 86 -3.72 13.72 36.89
N VAL A 87 -2.90 13.86 35.85
CA VAL A 87 -2.58 15.15 35.24
C VAL A 87 -3.59 15.49 34.14
N SER A 88 -4.37 16.56 34.34
CA SER A 88 -5.39 17.01 33.37
C SER A 88 -4.82 17.48 32.03
N ASP A 89 -3.54 17.85 32.00
CA ASP A 89 -2.85 18.33 30.81
C ASP A 89 -2.27 17.20 29.95
N VAL A 90 -2.29 15.94 30.43
CA VAL A 90 -1.92 14.75 29.65
C VAL A 90 -3.19 13.94 29.42
N ILE A 91 -3.72 14.04 28.21
CA ILE A 91 -5.04 13.52 27.85
C ILE A 91 -4.86 12.31 26.94
N GLU A 92 -5.25 11.14 27.42
CA GLU A 92 -5.28 9.89 26.65
C GLU A 92 -6.70 9.64 26.15
N ILE A 93 -6.87 9.55 24.83
CA ILE A 93 -8.14 9.31 24.16
C ILE A 93 -8.01 8.03 23.35
N ASP A 94 -8.89 7.08 23.62
CA ASP A 94 -9.09 5.94 22.73
C ASP A 94 -10.07 6.36 21.63
N ALA A 95 -9.57 6.44 20.39
CA ALA A 95 -10.37 6.81 19.23
C ALA A 95 -11.43 5.75 18.91
N ALA A 96 -11.30 4.50 19.38
CA ALA A 96 -12.33 3.48 19.18
C ALA A 96 -13.62 3.81 19.95
N SER A 97 -13.52 4.43 21.13
CA SER A 97 -14.68 4.84 21.94
C SER A 97 -15.10 6.29 21.70
N ASN A 98 -14.20 7.15 21.19
CA ASN A 98 -14.43 8.58 20.97
C ASN A 98 -14.17 8.96 19.50
N ASN A 99 -14.83 8.26 18.57
CA ASN A 99 -14.61 8.43 17.13
C ASN A 99 -15.40 9.58 16.48
N GLY A 100 -16.33 10.18 17.22
CA GLY A 100 -17.22 11.21 16.71
C GLY A 100 -16.54 12.55 16.46
N VAL A 101 -17.20 13.37 15.63
CA VAL A 101 -16.70 14.69 15.24
C VAL A 101 -16.79 15.68 16.39
N ASP A 102 -17.80 15.55 17.25
CA ASP A 102 -18.09 16.50 18.31
C ASP A 102 -17.09 16.38 19.46
N GLU A 103 -16.68 15.16 19.84
CA GLU A 103 -15.62 14.94 20.85
C GLU A 103 -14.29 15.57 20.42
N ILE A 104 -13.98 15.48 19.13
CA ILE A 104 -12.76 16.06 18.56
C ILE A 104 -12.85 17.58 18.42
N ARG A 105 -14.05 18.13 18.17
CA ARG A 105 -14.26 19.59 18.22
C ARG A 105 -14.08 20.13 19.64
N ASP A 106 -14.63 19.44 20.63
CA ASP A 106 -14.44 19.78 22.03
C ASP A 106 -12.97 19.73 22.43
N LEU A 107 -12.24 18.73 21.94
CA LEU A 107 -10.79 18.65 22.10
C LEU A 107 -10.11 19.88 21.48
N ARG A 108 -10.38 20.19 20.22
CA ARG A 108 -9.78 21.33 19.51
C ARG A 108 -10.01 22.64 20.25
N ASP A 109 -11.20 22.83 20.79
CA ASP A 109 -11.53 24.06 21.51
C ASP A 109 -10.77 24.14 22.84
N LYS A 110 -10.54 22.99 23.51
CA LYS A 110 -9.71 22.86 24.72
C LYS A 110 -8.20 22.99 24.45
N VAL A 111 -7.73 22.73 23.24
CA VAL A 111 -6.30 22.81 22.87
C VAL A 111 -5.76 24.24 22.99
N ARG A 112 -6.61 25.25 22.78
CA ARG A 112 -6.21 26.67 22.80
C ARG A 112 -5.79 27.18 24.18
N TYR A 113 -6.22 26.53 25.25
CA TYR A 113 -5.88 26.93 26.62
C TYR A 113 -4.48 26.43 27.01
N ALA A 114 -3.74 27.29 27.70
CA ALA A 114 -2.44 26.97 28.28
C ALA A 114 -2.54 25.81 29.30
N PRO A 115 -1.47 25.01 29.49
CA PRO A 115 -1.45 23.95 30.49
C PRO A 115 -1.48 24.54 31.90
N THR A 116 -2.03 23.78 32.84
CA THR A 116 -2.23 24.23 34.24
C THR A 116 -1.07 23.84 35.14
N VAL A 117 -0.57 22.61 34.99
CA VAL A 117 0.40 21.98 35.91
C VAL A 117 1.75 21.75 35.22
N VAL A 118 1.74 21.38 33.95
CA VAL A 118 2.94 20.95 33.21
C VAL A 118 3.36 21.97 32.15
N LYS A 119 4.58 21.81 31.61
CA LYS A 119 5.11 22.71 30.58
C LYS A 119 4.36 22.59 29.25
N ASN A 120 4.09 21.35 28.83
CA ASN A 120 3.47 21.03 27.55
C ASN A 120 2.22 20.18 27.76
N LYS A 121 1.11 20.60 27.15
CA LYS A 121 -0.15 19.86 27.11
C LYS A 121 -0.05 18.76 26.06
N VAL A 122 -0.20 17.50 26.46
CA VAL A 122 0.02 16.34 25.58
C VAL A 122 -1.30 15.62 25.31
N TYR A 123 -1.61 15.43 24.03
CA TYR A 123 -2.76 14.66 23.56
C TYR A 123 -2.28 13.35 22.97
N ILE A 124 -2.58 12.24 23.64
CA ILE A 124 -2.31 10.88 23.15
C ILE A 124 -3.61 10.33 22.58
N ILE A 125 -3.66 10.12 21.26
CA ILE A 125 -4.82 9.54 20.58
C ILE A 125 -4.44 8.14 20.13
N ASP A 126 -4.93 7.12 20.85
CA ASP A 126 -4.69 5.71 20.51
C ASP A 126 -5.72 5.22 19.49
N GLU A 127 -5.30 4.25 18.67
CA GLU A 127 -6.04 3.72 17.53
C GLU A 127 -6.68 4.80 16.64
N VAL A 128 -5.92 5.85 16.31
CA VAL A 128 -6.42 7.03 15.57
C VAL A 128 -7.07 6.69 14.22
N HIS A 129 -6.77 5.53 13.63
CA HIS A 129 -7.44 5.04 12.41
C HIS A 129 -8.94 4.78 12.60
N MET A 130 -9.42 4.69 13.83
CA MET A 130 -10.83 4.51 14.18
C MET A 130 -11.63 5.82 14.16
N LEU A 131 -10.98 6.98 14.02
CA LEU A 131 -11.67 8.26 13.89
C LEU A 131 -12.48 8.34 12.59
N THR A 132 -13.64 8.99 12.67
CA THR A 132 -14.43 9.31 11.47
C THR A 132 -13.71 10.32 10.58
N THR A 133 -14.05 10.35 9.29
CA THR A 133 -13.48 11.33 8.35
C THR A 133 -13.75 12.77 8.77
N GLY A 134 -14.93 13.06 9.33
CA GLY A 134 -15.26 14.36 9.90
C GLY A 134 -14.38 14.74 11.09
N ALA A 135 -14.03 13.77 11.95
CA ALA A 135 -13.13 13.96 13.08
C ALA A 135 -11.69 14.26 12.60
N PHE A 136 -11.18 13.55 11.60
CA PHE A 136 -9.88 13.87 11.00
C PHE A 136 -9.82 15.30 10.47
N ASN A 137 -10.87 15.73 9.75
CA ASN A 137 -10.93 17.09 9.21
C ASN A 137 -10.98 18.16 10.31
N ALA A 138 -11.62 17.87 11.44
CA ALA A 138 -11.64 18.76 12.59
C ALA A 138 -10.26 18.92 13.25
N LEU A 139 -9.39 17.90 13.18
CA LEU A 139 -8.02 17.95 13.68
C LEU A 139 -7.06 18.70 12.76
N LEU A 140 -7.29 18.72 11.44
CA LEU A 140 -6.34 19.27 10.46
C LEU A 140 -5.86 20.68 10.79
N LYS A 141 -6.79 21.60 11.07
CA LYS A 141 -6.44 22.99 11.40
C LYS A 141 -5.55 23.09 12.66
N THR A 142 -5.75 22.17 13.60
CA THR A 142 -5.00 22.14 14.87
C THR A 142 -3.62 21.52 14.69
N LEU A 143 -3.48 20.58 13.75
CA LEU A 143 -2.19 19.97 13.39
C LEU A 143 -1.37 20.88 12.46
N GLU A 144 -2.01 21.75 11.68
CA GLU A 144 -1.34 22.76 10.84
C GLU A 144 -0.72 23.88 11.67
N GLU A 145 -1.49 24.43 12.59
CA GLU A 145 -1.09 25.58 13.41
C GLU A 145 -1.31 25.28 14.91
N PRO A 146 -0.58 24.28 15.47
CA PRO A 146 -0.72 23.96 16.88
C PRO A 146 -0.13 25.08 17.75
N PRO A 147 -0.75 25.38 18.90
CA PRO A 147 -0.12 26.23 19.91
C PRO A 147 1.22 25.65 20.36
N SER A 148 2.20 26.50 20.67
CA SER A 148 3.57 26.08 21.02
C SER A 148 3.66 25.19 22.27
N HIS A 149 2.65 25.24 23.15
CA HIS A 149 2.56 24.41 24.36
C HIS A 149 1.88 23.07 24.13
N VAL A 150 1.51 22.71 22.89
CA VAL A 150 0.71 21.51 22.60
C VAL A 150 1.54 20.47 21.86
N LEU A 151 1.41 19.22 22.30
CA LEU A 151 2.05 18.07 21.66
C LEU A 151 0.99 17.00 21.34
N PHE A 152 0.91 16.60 20.07
CA PHE A 152 0.08 15.47 19.64
C PHE A 152 0.90 14.20 19.47
N VAL A 153 0.39 13.10 20.02
CA VAL A 153 0.95 11.76 19.80
C VAL A 153 -0.18 10.85 19.33
N LEU A 154 -0.18 10.56 18.05
CA LEU A 154 -1.15 9.69 17.40
C LEU A 154 -0.57 8.28 17.35
N ALA A 155 -1.33 7.26 17.75
CA ALA A 155 -0.92 5.87 17.64
C ALA A 155 -1.91 5.07 16.78
N THR A 156 -1.41 4.20 15.90
CA THR A 156 -2.25 3.37 15.03
C THR A 156 -1.64 2.01 14.73
N THR A 157 -2.46 0.96 14.67
CA THR A 157 -2.08 -0.33 14.07
C THR A 157 -2.19 -0.36 12.55
N GLU A 158 -2.94 0.56 11.95
CA GLU A 158 -3.27 0.56 10.52
C GLU A 158 -2.88 1.90 9.87
N PRO A 159 -1.59 2.11 9.54
CA PRO A 159 -1.13 3.38 8.98
C PRO A 159 -1.74 3.72 7.63
N HIS A 160 -2.15 2.71 6.85
CA HIS A 160 -2.76 2.89 5.53
C HIS A 160 -4.17 3.50 5.57
N LYS A 161 -4.85 3.45 6.73
CA LYS A 161 -6.16 4.11 6.93
C LYS A 161 -6.02 5.57 7.29
N ILE A 162 -4.80 6.04 7.57
CA ILE A 162 -4.56 7.43 7.94
C ILE A 162 -4.50 8.30 6.68
N PRO A 163 -5.27 9.40 6.60
CA PRO A 163 -5.23 10.30 5.46
C PRO A 163 -3.81 10.86 5.23
N ALA A 164 -3.41 10.99 3.96
CA ALA A 164 -2.12 11.58 3.58
C ALA A 164 -1.94 13.01 4.13
N THR A 165 -3.04 13.74 4.32
CA THR A 165 -3.06 15.08 4.92
C THR A 165 -2.60 15.11 6.38
N ILE A 166 -2.81 14.03 7.14
CA ILE A 166 -2.30 13.90 8.51
C ILE A 166 -0.84 13.43 8.47
N LEU A 167 -0.51 12.49 7.58
CA LEU A 167 0.84 11.97 7.43
C LEU A 167 1.85 13.09 7.08
N SER A 168 1.47 14.05 6.23
CA SER A 168 2.36 15.16 5.87
C SER A 168 2.64 16.15 7.00
N ARG A 169 1.83 16.13 8.08
CA ARG A 169 1.90 17.07 9.21
C ARG A 169 2.36 16.39 10.50
N THR A 170 2.79 15.13 10.43
CA THR A 170 3.22 14.36 11.59
C THR A 170 4.57 13.74 11.33
N GLN A 171 5.40 13.69 12.38
CA GLN A 171 6.64 12.91 12.32
C GLN A 171 6.31 11.45 12.56
N ARG A 172 6.45 10.63 11.51
CA ARG A 172 6.10 9.21 11.55
C ARG A 172 7.24 8.35 12.11
N PHE A 173 6.89 7.47 13.05
CA PHE A 173 7.75 6.41 13.59
C PHE A 173 7.08 5.06 13.39
N ASP A 174 7.75 4.17 12.66
CA ASP A 174 7.28 2.81 12.37
C ASP A 174 7.87 1.80 13.37
N PHE A 175 7.04 1.40 14.34
CA PHE A 175 7.35 0.36 15.31
C PHE A 175 7.34 -1.01 14.65
N GLN A 176 8.44 -1.72 14.77
CA GLN A 176 8.61 -3.04 14.18
C GLN A 176 8.11 -4.14 15.13
N ARG A 177 7.88 -5.34 14.59
CA ARG A 177 7.63 -6.53 15.44
C ARG A 177 8.86 -6.81 16.28
N ILE A 178 8.67 -7.09 17.56
CA ILE A 178 9.75 -7.45 18.45
C ILE A 178 10.23 -8.85 18.06
N LYS A 179 11.55 -9.06 18.03
CA LYS A 179 12.13 -10.37 17.70
C LYS A 179 11.82 -11.37 18.82
N ASP A 180 11.63 -12.62 18.45
CA ASP A 180 11.33 -13.68 19.42
C ASP A 180 12.45 -13.81 20.47
N THR A 181 13.71 -13.62 20.08
CA THR A 181 14.86 -13.59 21.00
C THR A 181 14.71 -12.53 22.10
N ASP A 182 14.21 -11.34 21.73
CA ASP A 182 14.08 -10.21 22.65
C ASP A 182 12.86 -10.41 23.56
N LEU A 183 11.78 -11.02 23.04
CA LEU A 183 10.61 -11.42 23.83
C LEU A 183 11.00 -12.47 24.88
N ILE A 184 11.73 -13.52 24.48
CA ILE A 184 12.19 -14.59 25.37
C ILE A 184 13.11 -14.02 26.46
N ALA A 185 14.08 -13.18 26.07
CA ALA A 185 14.99 -12.55 27.01
C ALA A 185 14.23 -11.75 28.09
N HIS A 186 13.27 -10.93 27.68
CA HIS A 186 12.49 -10.13 28.61
C HIS A 186 11.57 -10.97 29.51
N MET A 187 10.89 -11.99 28.97
CA MET A 187 10.09 -12.91 29.79
C MET A 187 10.95 -13.69 30.79
N SER A 188 12.17 -14.08 30.40
CA SER A 188 13.14 -14.71 31.29
C SER A 188 13.56 -13.78 32.44
N GLU A 189 13.80 -12.49 32.16
CA GLU A 189 14.09 -11.48 33.19
C GLU A 189 12.95 -11.35 34.20
N ILE A 190 11.70 -11.30 33.72
CA ILE A 190 10.51 -11.22 34.58
C ILE A 190 10.39 -12.44 35.48
N LEU A 191 10.54 -13.65 34.91
CA LEU A 191 10.43 -14.89 35.68
C LEU A 191 11.54 -15.03 36.72
N LYS A 192 12.76 -14.60 36.40
CA LYS A 192 13.87 -14.53 37.36
C LYS A 192 13.59 -13.54 38.49
N PHE A 193 12.97 -12.40 38.18
CA PHE A 193 12.57 -11.43 39.20
C PHE A 193 11.47 -11.97 40.12
N GLU A 194 10.53 -12.76 39.58
CA GLU A 194 9.49 -13.44 40.36
C GLU A 194 9.95 -14.72 41.07
N ASP A 195 11.23 -15.10 40.92
CA ASP A 195 11.81 -16.35 41.45
C ASP A 195 11.05 -17.62 41.00
N ARG A 196 10.67 -17.67 39.71
CA ARG A 196 9.95 -18.81 39.12
C ARG A 196 10.82 -19.59 38.16
N SER A 197 10.71 -20.91 38.24
CA SER A 197 11.39 -21.84 37.31
C SER A 197 10.63 -21.93 35.99
N TYR A 198 11.34 -22.20 34.88
CA TYR A 198 10.73 -22.27 33.56
C TYR A 198 11.50 -23.18 32.60
N ASP A 199 10.78 -23.72 31.61
CA ASP A 199 11.35 -24.39 30.44
C ASP A 199 11.62 -23.39 29.32
N ASP A 200 12.82 -23.45 28.70
CA ASP A 200 13.16 -22.57 27.57
C ASP A 200 12.21 -22.78 26.37
N GLU A 201 11.79 -24.02 26.13
CA GLU A 201 10.81 -24.36 25.08
C GLU A 201 9.44 -23.72 25.32
N ALA A 202 9.03 -23.59 26.59
CA ALA A 202 7.76 -22.95 26.95
C ALA A 202 7.77 -21.44 26.63
N LEU A 203 8.88 -20.75 26.94
CA LEU A 203 9.06 -19.34 26.58
C LEU A 203 9.12 -19.14 25.07
N ALA A 204 9.84 -20.02 24.36
CA ALA A 204 9.92 -19.97 22.90
C ALA A 204 8.55 -20.14 22.24
N LEU A 205 7.72 -21.05 22.75
CA LEU A 205 6.34 -21.23 22.31
C LEU A 205 5.49 -19.97 22.53
N ILE A 206 5.54 -19.37 23.73
CA ILE A 206 4.79 -18.15 24.05
C ILE A 206 5.23 -16.98 23.15
N ALA A 207 6.55 -16.79 22.96
CA ALA A 207 7.09 -15.75 22.10
C ALA A 207 6.59 -15.88 20.64
N ARG A 208 6.62 -17.11 20.11
CA ARG A 208 6.12 -17.43 18.77
C ARG A 208 4.61 -17.16 18.64
N CYS A 209 3.82 -17.53 19.64
CA CYS A 209 2.38 -17.25 19.68
C CYS A 209 2.06 -15.74 19.78
N ALA A 210 2.93 -14.95 20.41
CA ALA A 210 2.78 -13.51 20.55
C ALA A 210 3.00 -12.73 19.24
N LYS A 211 3.56 -13.35 18.19
CA LYS A 211 3.75 -12.77 16.84
C LYS A 211 4.43 -11.38 16.87
N GLY A 212 5.36 -11.18 17.80
CA GLY A 212 6.12 -9.94 17.97
C GLY A 212 5.47 -8.85 18.83
N GLY A 213 4.38 -9.15 19.54
CA GLY A 213 3.71 -8.24 20.48
C GLY A 213 4.03 -8.55 21.94
N MET A 214 4.74 -7.65 22.64
CA MET A 214 5.11 -7.83 24.05
C MET A 214 3.89 -7.95 24.96
N ARG A 215 2.85 -7.12 24.72
CA ARG A 215 1.61 -7.19 25.50
C ARG A 215 0.97 -8.56 25.45
N ASP A 216 0.96 -9.19 24.27
CA ASP A 216 0.34 -10.49 24.07
C ASP A 216 1.21 -11.60 24.67
N ALA A 217 2.56 -11.50 24.54
CA ALA A 217 3.50 -12.39 25.21
C ALA A 217 3.33 -12.39 26.73
N LEU A 218 3.29 -11.21 27.36
CA LEU A 218 3.10 -11.08 28.81
C LEU A 218 1.69 -11.52 29.25
N SER A 219 0.66 -11.33 28.42
CA SER A 219 -0.69 -11.81 28.74
C SER A 219 -0.77 -13.33 28.72
N LEU A 220 -0.12 -13.99 27.76
CA LEU A 220 -0.01 -15.44 27.69
C LEU A 220 0.84 -15.98 28.85
N LEU A 221 1.95 -15.32 29.18
CA LEU A 221 2.77 -15.68 30.32
C LEU A 221 1.99 -15.59 31.64
N ASP A 222 1.26 -14.49 31.86
CA ASP A 222 0.44 -14.27 33.05
C ASP A 222 -0.66 -15.34 33.21
N GLN A 223 -1.30 -15.71 32.09
CA GLN A 223 -2.24 -16.83 32.06
C GLN A 223 -1.55 -18.15 32.42
N ALA A 224 -0.38 -18.44 31.87
CA ALA A 224 0.36 -19.67 32.16
C ALA A 224 0.79 -19.76 33.64
N LEU A 225 1.24 -18.64 34.21
CA LEU A 225 1.59 -18.52 35.62
C LEU A 225 0.39 -18.60 36.57
N SER A 226 -0.83 -18.41 36.06
CA SER A 226 -2.06 -18.61 36.83
C SER A 226 -2.44 -20.10 36.95
N PHE A 227 -2.02 -20.94 35.99
CA PHE A 227 -2.24 -22.39 36.03
C PHE A 227 -1.21 -23.12 36.90
N SER A 228 0.06 -22.71 36.81
CA SER A 228 1.16 -23.28 37.60
C SER A 228 1.88 -22.18 38.38
N GLN A 229 1.86 -22.28 39.71
CA GLN A 229 2.41 -21.24 40.58
C GLN A 229 3.95 -21.28 40.65
N GLU A 230 4.56 -22.46 40.58
CA GLU A 230 6.00 -22.65 40.85
C GLU A 230 6.86 -22.77 39.58
N ARG A 231 6.29 -23.29 38.48
CA ARG A 231 7.05 -23.60 37.26
C ARG A 231 6.26 -23.41 35.97
N LEU A 232 6.87 -22.77 34.99
CA LEU A 232 6.34 -22.71 33.62
C LEU A 232 6.83 -23.92 32.80
N ASP A 233 5.98 -24.93 32.70
CA ASP A 233 6.23 -26.13 31.88
C ASP A 233 5.68 -26.00 30.45
N LEU A 234 6.27 -26.73 29.50
CA LEU A 234 5.82 -26.77 28.10
C LEU A 234 4.33 -27.16 27.95
N GLU A 235 3.84 -28.12 28.74
CA GLU A 235 2.43 -28.57 28.68
C GLU A 235 1.45 -27.45 29.09
N THR A 236 1.84 -26.65 30.09
CA THR A 236 1.06 -25.49 30.52
C THR A 236 1.05 -24.43 29.43
N ALA A 237 2.20 -24.15 28.80
CA ALA A 237 2.30 -23.21 27.69
C ALA A 237 1.47 -23.67 26.48
N LEU A 238 1.47 -24.96 26.12
CA LEU A 238 0.64 -25.53 25.06
C LEU A 238 -0.86 -25.39 25.36
N SER A 239 -1.25 -25.59 26.62
CA SER A 239 -2.64 -25.49 27.06
C SER A 239 -3.15 -24.05 27.01
N VAL A 240 -2.35 -23.10 27.51
CA VAL A 240 -2.69 -21.67 27.55
C VAL A 240 -2.67 -21.05 26.16
N THR A 241 -1.61 -21.34 25.40
CA THR A 241 -1.57 -20.86 24.03
C THR A 241 -2.71 -21.48 23.25
N GLY A 242 -3.06 -22.76 23.46
CA GLY A 242 -4.02 -23.50 22.65
C GLY A 242 -3.37 -24.10 21.38
N SER A 243 -2.04 -24.10 21.32
CA SER A 243 -1.27 -24.70 20.23
C SER A 243 -1.03 -26.20 20.45
N PHE A 244 -0.56 -26.88 19.42
CA PHE A 244 -0.29 -28.31 19.44
C PHE A 244 1.20 -28.58 19.61
N SER A 245 1.54 -29.73 20.18
CA SER A 245 2.94 -30.15 20.26
C SER A 245 3.46 -30.40 18.84
N GLN A 246 4.71 -30.01 18.58
CA GLN A 246 5.32 -30.22 17.27
C GLN A 246 5.45 -31.71 16.93
N GLN A 247 5.60 -32.57 17.94
CA GLN A 247 5.57 -34.02 17.78
C GLN A 247 4.24 -34.52 17.18
N LEU A 248 3.10 -33.92 17.55
CA LEU A 248 1.81 -34.26 16.97
C LEU A 248 1.76 -33.89 15.47
N TYR A 249 2.34 -32.75 15.10
CA TYR A 249 2.47 -32.37 13.69
C TYR A 249 3.42 -33.29 12.91
N CYS A 250 4.56 -33.68 13.49
CA CYS A 250 5.44 -34.68 12.88
C CYS A 250 4.69 -35.98 12.60
N GLN A 251 3.97 -36.53 13.59
CA GLN A 251 3.19 -37.75 13.43
C GLN A 251 2.10 -37.62 12.36
N TYR A 252 1.41 -36.46 12.33
CA TYR A 252 0.39 -36.20 11.31
C TYR A 252 1.00 -36.16 9.91
N ILE A 253 2.09 -35.41 9.71
CA ILE A 253 2.76 -35.29 8.41
C ILE A 253 3.32 -36.65 7.95
N GLU A 254 3.94 -37.41 8.86
CA GLU A 254 4.45 -38.76 8.58
C GLU A 254 3.31 -39.71 8.16
N ALA A 255 2.17 -39.69 8.86
CA ALA A 255 1.01 -40.51 8.50
C ALA A 255 0.42 -40.13 7.13
N VAL A 256 0.34 -38.83 6.82
CA VAL A 256 -0.13 -38.36 5.51
C VAL A 256 0.87 -38.77 4.41
N PHE A 257 2.17 -38.66 4.65
CA PHE A 257 3.21 -39.07 3.70
C PHE A 257 3.22 -40.59 3.45
N ALA A 258 3.01 -41.38 4.50
CA ALA A 258 2.90 -42.84 4.43
C ALA A 258 1.57 -43.33 3.81
N LYS A 259 0.66 -42.41 3.45
CA LYS A 259 -0.70 -42.69 2.96
C LYS A 259 -1.59 -43.43 3.96
N GLU A 260 -1.31 -43.26 5.25
CA GLU A 260 -2.04 -43.88 6.36
C GLU A 260 -3.19 -42.97 6.84
N SER A 261 -4.22 -42.82 5.99
CA SER A 261 -5.34 -41.90 6.26
C SER A 261 -6.02 -42.13 7.61
N GLY A 262 -6.15 -43.39 8.04
CA GLY A 262 -6.79 -43.73 9.31
C GLY A 262 -6.00 -43.20 10.52
N GLN A 263 -4.67 -43.29 10.47
CA GLN A 263 -3.81 -42.76 11.54
C GLN A 263 -3.79 -41.23 11.53
N ALA A 264 -3.73 -40.60 10.35
CA ALA A 264 -3.80 -39.14 10.23
C ALA A 264 -5.12 -38.57 10.78
N LEU A 265 -6.26 -39.22 10.48
CA LEU A 265 -7.57 -38.83 11.01
C LEU A 265 -7.68 -39.06 12.52
N ALA A 266 -7.12 -40.16 13.05
CA ALA A 266 -7.11 -40.41 14.49
C ALA A 266 -6.28 -39.36 15.26
N ILE A 267 -5.17 -38.90 14.68
CA ILE A 267 -4.36 -37.82 15.24
C ILE A 267 -5.14 -36.50 15.24
N LEU A 268 -5.81 -36.20 14.13
CA LEU A 268 -6.67 -35.02 13.99
C LEU A 268 -7.83 -35.03 15.00
N ASP A 269 -8.55 -36.14 15.14
CA ASP A 269 -9.65 -36.29 16.09
C ASP A 269 -9.18 -36.14 17.55
N LYS A 270 -8.04 -36.75 17.89
CA LYS A 270 -7.40 -36.56 19.20
C LYS A 270 -7.01 -35.11 19.46
N ALA A 271 -6.57 -34.40 18.42
CA ALA A 271 -6.22 -32.98 18.49
C ALA A 271 -7.47 -32.10 18.73
N LEU A 272 -8.56 -32.34 18.01
CA LEU A 272 -9.79 -31.54 18.08
C LEU A 272 -10.60 -31.82 19.36
N SER A 273 -10.67 -33.08 19.79
CA SER A 273 -11.39 -33.50 21.01
C SER A 273 -10.84 -32.88 22.31
N GLN A 274 -9.62 -32.34 22.29
CA GLN A 274 -9.04 -31.56 23.40
C GLN A 274 -9.58 -30.13 23.50
N GLY A 275 -10.66 -29.80 22.78
CA GLY A 275 -11.28 -28.46 22.77
C GLY A 275 -10.51 -27.43 21.95
N LYS A 276 -9.60 -27.88 21.08
CA LYS A 276 -8.75 -27.04 20.23
C LYS A 276 -9.42 -26.81 18.86
N GLN A 277 -9.27 -25.61 18.31
CA GLN A 277 -9.98 -25.21 17.09
C GLN A 277 -9.29 -25.73 15.81
N ALA A 278 -10.09 -26.25 14.86
CA ALA A 278 -9.61 -26.73 13.57
C ALA A 278 -8.87 -25.67 12.74
N ASN A 279 -9.37 -24.42 12.72
CA ASN A 279 -8.71 -23.30 12.01
C ASN A 279 -7.27 -23.12 12.50
N ARG A 280 -7.09 -23.11 13.83
CA ARG A 280 -5.78 -22.94 14.44
C ARG A 280 -4.86 -24.11 14.17
N PHE A 281 -5.38 -25.35 14.21
CA PHE A 281 -4.60 -26.53 13.87
C PHE A 281 -3.98 -26.39 12.47
N ILE A 282 -4.77 -25.95 11.49
CA ILE A 282 -4.32 -25.76 10.10
C ILE A 282 -3.34 -24.59 9.97
N GLU A 283 -3.62 -23.44 10.58
CA GLU A 283 -2.71 -22.29 10.56
C GLU A 283 -1.34 -22.62 11.14
N ASP A 284 -1.32 -23.24 12.33
CA ASP A 284 -0.08 -23.63 13.01
C ASP A 284 0.65 -24.74 12.22
N LEU A 285 -0.08 -25.68 11.61
CA LEU A 285 0.49 -26.72 10.76
C LEU A 285 1.11 -26.14 9.47
N ILE A 286 0.48 -25.17 8.81
CA ILE A 286 1.04 -24.50 7.63
C ILE A 286 2.38 -23.83 7.99
N LEU A 287 2.41 -23.11 9.12
CA LEU A 287 3.64 -22.47 9.60
C LEU A 287 4.73 -23.50 9.92
N PHE A 288 4.36 -24.60 10.57
CA PHE A 288 5.29 -25.66 10.90
C PHE A 288 5.87 -26.35 9.65
N VAL A 289 5.03 -26.65 8.66
CA VAL A 289 5.45 -27.28 7.40
C VAL A 289 6.35 -26.33 6.61
N ARG A 290 6.07 -25.03 6.62
CA ARG A 290 6.96 -24.00 6.07
C ARG A 290 8.32 -24.03 6.76
N ASP A 291 8.36 -24.13 8.08
CA ASP A 291 9.63 -24.15 8.83
C ASP A 291 10.46 -25.40 8.49
N LEU A 292 9.81 -26.56 8.37
CA LEU A 292 10.46 -27.79 7.91
C LEU A 292 11.00 -27.63 6.48
N LEU A 293 10.21 -27.08 5.56
CA LEU A 293 10.64 -26.81 4.19
C LEU A 293 11.87 -25.87 4.16
N LEU A 294 11.84 -24.75 4.87
CA LEU A 294 12.95 -23.79 4.92
C LEU A 294 14.21 -24.41 5.54
N SER A 295 14.06 -25.28 6.54
CA SER A 295 15.18 -25.99 7.17
C SER A 295 15.91 -26.97 6.23
N GLN A 296 15.30 -27.38 5.12
CA GLN A 296 15.98 -28.20 4.11
C GLN A 296 16.95 -27.40 3.25
N PHE A 297 16.69 -26.10 3.08
CA PHE A 297 17.49 -25.21 2.22
C PHE A 297 18.42 -24.28 3.01
N THR A 298 18.29 -24.24 4.33
CA THR A 298 19.06 -23.35 5.21
C THR A 298 19.66 -24.14 6.38
N GLN A 299 20.72 -23.62 6.98
CA GLN A 299 21.32 -24.19 8.20
C GLN A 299 20.61 -23.72 9.48
N VAL A 300 19.54 -22.92 9.35
CA VAL A 300 18.84 -22.32 10.48
C VAL A 300 17.62 -23.17 10.82
N ASN A 301 17.51 -23.57 12.09
CA ASN A 301 16.31 -24.24 12.59
C ASN A 301 15.23 -23.18 12.89
N TYR A 302 14.16 -23.17 12.09
CA TYR A 302 13.00 -22.30 12.28
C TYR A 302 11.89 -22.96 13.11
N SER A 303 12.04 -24.25 13.45
CA SER A 303 11.10 -25.02 14.28
C SER A 303 11.54 -25.01 15.75
N LEU A 304 10.74 -25.61 16.63
CA LEU A 304 11.13 -25.89 18.02
C LEU A 304 11.60 -27.35 18.17
N LEU A 305 11.79 -28.08 17.05
CA LEU A 305 12.30 -29.44 17.07
C LEU A 305 13.78 -29.45 17.42
N ASN A 306 14.21 -30.51 18.09
CA ASN A 306 15.63 -30.76 18.29
C ASN A 306 16.30 -31.12 16.95
N ASP A 307 17.61 -30.84 16.83
CA ASP A 307 18.37 -31.06 15.58
C ASP A 307 18.23 -32.50 15.05
N HIS A 308 18.15 -33.49 15.94
CA HIS A 308 17.94 -34.89 15.58
C HIS A 308 16.54 -35.16 14.99
N GLU A 309 15.49 -34.61 15.61
CA GLU A 309 14.11 -34.75 15.14
C GLU A 309 13.93 -34.06 13.77
N LEU A 310 14.51 -32.87 13.63
CA LEU A 310 14.51 -32.12 12.37
C LEU A 310 15.26 -32.88 11.26
N ALA A 311 16.45 -33.41 11.55
CA ALA A 311 17.22 -34.20 10.60
C ALA A 311 16.46 -35.47 10.16
N THR A 312 15.74 -36.11 11.08
CA THR A 312 14.92 -37.29 10.79
C THR A 312 13.78 -36.94 9.83
N MET A 313 13.06 -35.84 10.07
CA MET A 313 11.99 -35.38 9.19
C MET A 313 12.53 -35.00 7.80
N ASN A 314 13.67 -34.29 7.75
CA ASN A 314 14.28 -33.85 6.51
C ASN A 314 14.84 -35.00 5.65
N GLN A 315 15.23 -36.10 6.27
CA GLN A 315 15.66 -37.30 5.53
C GLN A 315 14.47 -38.12 4.99
N LYS A 316 13.37 -38.21 5.76
CA LYS A 316 12.21 -39.02 5.39
C LYS A 316 11.34 -38.37 4.31
N ILE A 317 11.20 -37.05 4.34
CA ILE A 317 10.19 -36.33 3.56
C ILE A 317 10.86 -35.33 2.60
N PRO A 318 10.60 -35.43 1.29
CA PRO A 318 11.19 -34.53 0.30
C PRO A 318 10.53 -33.14 0.33
N ALA A 319 11.29 -32.09 -0.01
CA ALA A 319 10.82 -30.70 -0.09
C ALA A 319 9.53 -30.53 -0.91
N ASP A 320 9.43 -31.21 -2.05
CA ASP A 320 8.26 -31.15 -2.95
C ASP A 320 6.97 -31.56 -2.25
N PHE A 321 7.05 -32.51 -1.30
CA PHE A 321 5.90 -32.94 -0.52
C PHE A 321 5.43 -31.86 0.46
N TYR A 322 6.35 -31.11 1.08
CA TYR A 322 5.97 -29.97 1.92
C TYR A 322 5.28 -28.88 1.12
N HIS A 323 5.73 -28.60 -0.11
CA HIS A 323 5.04 -27.68 -1.02
C HIS A 323 3.61 -28.16 -1.35
N TYR A 324 3.46 -29.43 -1.67
CA TYR A 324 2.16 -30.06 -1.91
C TYR A 324 1.23 -29.91 -0.69
N LEU A 325 1.76 -30.18 0.50
CA LEU A 325 1.01 -30.13 1.74
C LEU A 325 0.57 -28.70 2.10
N ILE A 326 1.45 -27.70 1.97
CA ILE A 326 1.09 -26.28 2.17
C ILE A 326 -0.04 -25.86 1.22
N ALA A 327 0.04 -26.24 -0.06
CA ALA A 327 -1.01 -25.90 -1.03
C ALA A 327 -2.37 -26.52 -0.67
N GLY A 328 -2.36 -27.77 -0.21
CA GLY A 328 -3.57 -28.45 0.26
C GLY A 328 -4.16 -27.84 1.53
N LEU A 329 -3.32 -27.51 2.51
CA LEU A 329 -3.74 -26.91 3.76
C LEU A 329 -4.29 -25.49 3.56
N ASN A 330 -3.68 -24.67 2.69
CA ASN A 330 -4.23 -23.36 2.32
C ASN A 330 -5.61 -23.50 1.67
N GLN A 331 -5.79 -24.49 0.79
CA GLN A 331 -7.10 -24.76 0.20
C GLN A 331 -8.15 -25.10 1.27
N ALA A 332 -7.78 -25.90 2.29
CA ALA A 332 -8.69 -26.20 3.40
C ALA A 332 -9.00 -24.94 4.21
N LEU A 333 -7.99 -24.12 4.53
CA LEU A 333 -8.14 -22.88 5.29
C LEU A 333 -9.13 -21.91 4.62
N ASP A 334 -9.03 -21.75 3.29
CA ASP A 334 -9.94 -20.90 2.51
C ASP A 334 -11.38 -21.42 2.54
N GLN A 335 -11.56 -22.73 2.44
CA GLN A 335 -12.90 -23.36 2.48
C GLN A 335 -13.53 -23.29 3.87
N MET A 336 -12.71 -23.33 4.93
CA MET A 336 -13.16 -23.24 6.32
C MET A 336 -13.66 -21.85 6.68
N ARG A 337 -13.14 -20.78 6.05
CA ARG A 337 -13.44 -19.37 6.38
C ARG A 337 -14.93 -19.02 6.34
N PHE A 338 -15.72 -19.71 5.51
CA PHE A 338 -17.14 -19.45 5.32
C PHE A 338 -18.04 -20.61 5.76
N SER A 339 -17.47 -21.63 6.40
CA SER A 339 -18.19 -22.84 6.81
C SER A 339 -18.55 -22.82 8.29
N SER A 340 -19.74 -23.33 8.62
CA SER A 340 -20.16 -23.60 10.00
C SER A 340 -19.56 -24.90 10.57
N GLN A 341 -19.05 -25.79 9.71
CA GLN A 341 -18.48 -27.10 10.07
C GLN A 341 -17.04 -27.18 9.56
N ALA A 342 -16.14 -26.43 10.20
CA ALA A 342 -14.73 -26.37 9.81
C ALA A 342 -14.02 -27.73 9.88
N GLU A 343 -14.39 -28.59 10.82
CA GLU A 343 -13.79 -29.92 11.05
C GLU A 343 -13.91 -30.83 9.83
N VAL A 344 -15.10 -30.87 9.21
CA VAL A 344 -15.37 -31.71 8.02
C VAL A 344 -14.42 -31.37 6.87
N TYR A 345 -14.12 -30.09 6.66
CA TYR A 345 -13.21 -29.66 5.60
C TYR A 345 -11.78 -30.11 5.87
N VAL A 346 -11.34 -30.10 7.12
CA VAL A 346 -10.01 -30.61 7.50
C VAL A 346 -9.94 -32.12 7.34
N GLU A 347 -10.95 -32.85 7.76
CA GLU A 347 -11.00 -34.31 7.61
C GLU A 347 -10.98 -34.73 6.13
N VAL A 348 -11.81 -34.09 5.30
CA VAL A 348 -11.85 -34.34 3.86
C VAL A 348 -10.54 -33.97 3.20
N MET A 349 -9.91 -32.85 3.60
CA MET A 349 -8.59 -32.49 3.08
C MET A 349 -7.52 -33.49 3.52
N THR A 350 -7.54 -33.96 4.77
CA THR A 350 -6.63 -34.98 5.28
C THR A 350 -6.74 -36.27 4.47
N LEU A 351 -7.97 -36.69 4.15
CA LEU A 351 -8.24 -37.83 3.27
C LEU A 351 -7.70 -37.61 1.86
N ARG A 352 -7.90 -36.41 1.31
CA ARG A 352 -7.41 -36.06 -0.02
C ARG A 352 -5.88 -36.11 -0.08
N LEU A 353 -5.20 -35.43 0.84
CA LEU A 353 -3.74 -35.33 0.89
C LEU A 353 -3.04 -36.68 1.11
N SER A 354 -3.68 -37.59 1.86
CA SER A 354 -3.13 -38.92 2.12
C SER A 354 -3.37 -39.92 0.99
N ARG A 355 -4.41 -39.74 0.16
CA ARG A 355 -4.75 -40.70 -0.91
C ARG A 355 -4.20 -40.31 -2.28
N SER A 356 -4.08 -39.03 -2.56
CA SER A 356 -3.57 -38.50 -3.83
C SER A 356 -2.15 -38.94 -4.12
N ASP A 357 -1.84 -39.22 -5.38
CA ASP A 357 -0.46 -39.27 -5.84
C ASP A 357 0.09 -37.84 -5.97
N TRP A 358 0.62 -37.34 -4.86
CA TRP A 358 1.11 -35.97 -4.73
C TRP A 358 2.09 -35.55 -5.85
N ARG A 359 2.86 -36.50 -6.40
CA ARG A 359 3.74 -36.27 -7.57
C ARG A 359 2.96 -35.98 -8.85
N GLN A 360 1.88 -36.72 -9.10
CA GLN A 360 1.03 -36.48 -10.27
C GLN A 360 0.23 -35.20 -10.11
N ASP A 361 -0.24 -34.88 -8.90
CA ASP A 361 -0.95 -33.62 -8.62
C ASP A 361 -0.04 -32.39 -8.83
N LEU A 362 1.22 -32.46 -8.40
CA LEU A 362 2.23 -31.42 -8.68
C LEU A 362 2.46 -31.26 -10.18
N MET A 363 2.61 -32.38 -10.91
CA MET A 363 2.78 -32.37 -12.37
C MET A 363 1.55 -31.80 -13.08
N ALA A 364 0.34 -32.21 -12.69
CA ALA A 364 -0.91 -31.71 -13.26
C ALA A 364 -1.10 -30.21 -13.03
N LYS A 365 -0.75 -29.71 -11.83
CA LYS A 365 -0.78 -28.27 -11.53
C LYS A 365 0.29 -27.47 -12.29
N SER A 366 1.47 -28.05 -12.51
CA SER A 366 2.51 -27.43 -13.35
C SER A 366 2.12 -27.38 -14.83
N MET A 367 1.32 -28.34 -15.30
CA MET A 367 0.79 -28.38 -16.67
C MET A 367 -0.49 -27.56 -16.88
N SER A 368 -1.21 -27.21 -15.81
CA SER A 368 -2.43 -26.38 -15.88
C SER A 368 -2.18 -24.87 -15.85
N HIS A 369 -0.93 -24.41 -15.66
CA HIS A 369 -0.51 -23.05 -16.02
C HIS A 369 -0.07 -23.03 -17.50
N PRO A 370 -0.32 -21.95 -18.25
CA PRO A 370 -0.75 -22.05 -19.65
C PRO A 370 0.41 -22.33 -20.61
N VAL A 371 0.72 -23.61 -20.83
CA VAL A 371 1.53 -24.05 -21.99
C VAL A 371 0.84 -23.67 -23.32
N GLN A 372 -0.47 -23.46 -23.31
CA GLN A 372 -1.23 -22.98 -24.48
C GLN A 372 -0.91 -21.52 -24.85
N ALA A 373 -0.68 -20.62 -23.88
CA ALA A 373 -0.32 -19.22 -24.15
C ALA A 373 1.10 -19.12 -24.74
N ALA A 374 2.05 -19.88 -24.18
CA ALA A 374 3.41 -19.93 -24.72
C ALA A 374 3.46 -20.53 -26.14
N SER A 375 2.58 -21.49 -26.46
CA SER A 375 2.51 -22.06 -27.81
C SER A 375 1.91 -21.11 -28.85
N SER A 376 0.94 -20.26 -28.47
CA SER A 376 0.39 -19.24 -29.38
C SER A 376 1.36 -18.06 -29.56
N GLU A 377 2.07 -17.66 -28.51
CA GLU A 377 3.10 -16.61 -28.57
C GLU A 377 4.30 -17.04 -29.43
N LEU A 378 4.72 -18.31 -29.34
CA LEU A 378 5.78 -18.85 -30.20
C LEU A 378 5.35 -18.90 -31.67
N ALA A 379 4.09 -19.26 -31.97
CA ALA A 379 3.57 -19.24 -33.33
C ALA A 379 3.50 -17.81 -33.91
N GLN A 380 3.09 -16.83 -33.10
CA GLN A 380 3.08 -15.41 -33.48
C GLN A 380 4.51 -14.83 -33.64
N MET A 381 5.46 -15.29 -32.82
CA MET A 381 6.88 -14.92 -32.97
C MET A 381 7.52 -15.50 -34.23
N GLU A 382 7.18 -16.73 -34.63
CA GLU A 382 7.67 -17.31 -35.88
C GLU A 382 7.12 -16.57 -37.11
N GLU A 383 5.85 -16.17 -37.08
CA GLU A 383 5.22 -15.41 -38.16
C GLU A 383 5.79 -13.98 -38.28
N THR A 384 6.03 -13.31 -37.15
CA THR A 384 6.66 -11.98 -37.12
C THR A 384 8.13 -12.02 -37.55
N LEU A 385 8.89 -13.06 -37.18
CA LEU A 385 10.26 -13.26 -37.66
C LEU A 385 10.33 -13.50 -39.17
N ALA A 386 9.38 -14.27 -39.73
CA ALA A 386 9.28 -14.46 -41.17
C ALA A 386 8.95 -13.15 -41.91
N GLY A 387 8.05 -12.33 -41.35
CA GLY A 387 7.73 -11.00 -41.87
C GLY A 387 8.92 -10.03 -41.86
N LEU A 388 9.66 -9.98 -40.75
CA LEU A 388 10.85 -9.14 -40.62
C LEU A 388 11.99 -9.58 -41.56
N GLN A 389 12.19 -10.89 -41.76
CA GLN A 389 13.16 -11.39 -42.72
C GLN A 389 12.82 -10.98 -44.16
N ALA A 390 11.55 -11.03 -44.54
CA ALA A 390 11.10 -10.56 -45.85
C ALA A 390 11.33 -9.04 -46.04
N GLN A 391 11.15 -8.26 -44.97
CA GLN A 391 11.38 -6.81 -44.97
C GLN A 391 12.86 -6.44 -45.04
N VAL A 392 13.74 -7.18 -44.35
CA VAL A 392 15.20 -7.00 -44.47
C VAL A 392 15.69 -7.33 -45.88
N GLN A 393 15.17 -8.39 -46.49
CA GLN A 393 15.52 -8.75 -47.87
C GLN A 393 15.05 -7.72 -48.91
N SER A 394 13.88 -7.09 -48.70
CA SER A 394 13.39 -6.04 -49.59
C SER A 394 14.22 -4.76 -49.45
N GLN A 395 14.65 -4.40 -48.24
CA GLN A 395 15.58 -3.30 -48.00
C GLN A 395 16.98 -3.56 -48.57
N GLN A 396 17.51 -4.78 -48.48
CA GLN A 396 18.78 -5.15 -49.12
C GLN A 396 18.74 -5.01 -50.64
N LYS A 397 17.64 -5.43 -51.29
CA LYS A 397 17.44 -5.22 -52.74
C LYS A 397 17.40 -3.74 -53.10
N LEU A 398 16.83 -2.90 -52.25
CA LEU A 398 16.80 -1.45 -52.43
C LEU A 398 18.20 -0.84 -52.30
N ILE A 399 18.99 -1.30 -51.33
CA ILE A 399 20.38 -0.88 -51.12
C ILE A 399 21.26 -1.32 -52.31
N ASP A 400 21.10 -2.54 -52.83
CA ASP A 400 21.82 -3.00 -54.02
C ASP A 400 21.45 -2.19 -55.27
N GLN A 401 20.21 -1.72 -55.40
CA GLN A 401 19.79 -0.81 -56.46
C GLN A 401 20.42 0.58 -56.32
N LEU A 402 20.54 1.10 -55.10
CA LEU A 402 21.20 2.38 -54.83
C LEU A 402 22.73 2.30 -55.04
N LEU A 403 23.37 1.19 -54.65
CA LEU A 403 24.79 0.93 -54.87
C LEU A 403 25.17 0.75 -56.35
N GLN A 404 24.22 0.46 -57.23
CA GLN A 404 24.44 0.41 -58.68
C GLN A 404 24.44 1.79 -59.34
N GLN A 405 23.93 2.83 -58.68
CA GLN A 405 23.80 4.17 -59.26
C GLN A 405 24.96 5.13 -58.95
N GLU A 406 25.90 4.77 -58.07
CA GLU A 406 27.10 5.58 -57.81
C GLU A 406 28.39 4.78 -58.02
N ARG A 407 28.93 4.82 -59.24
CA ARG A 407 30.30 4.36 -59.56
C ARG A 407 31.03 5.38 -60.42
N VAL A 408 31.88 6.24 -59.82
CA VAL A 408 33.13 6.78 -60.42
C VAL A 408 34.15 7.09 -59.28
N PRO A 409 35.48 6.86 -59.46
CA PRO A 409 36.38 6.40 -58.40
C PRO A 409 37.49 7.39 -57.99
N ARG A 410 38.14 7.17 -56.82
CA ARG A 410 39.51 7.66 -56.53
C ARG A 410 40.34 6.70 -55.66
N LYS A 411 41.65 6.85 -55.83
CA LYS A 411 42.77 5.90 -55.70
C LYS A 411 43.33 5.70 -54.28
N SER A 412 43.74 4.45 -54.06
CA SER A 412 44.85 3.86 -53.26
C SER A 412 45.78 4.72 -52.37
N GLU A 413 45.80 4.30 -51.08
CA GLU A 413 46.91 4.11 -50.10
C GLU A 413 47.84 5.30 -49.73
N PRO A 414 48.47 5.34 -48.52
CA PRO A 414 48.86 4.22 -47.63
C PRO A 414 48.65 4.44 -46.10
N SER A 415 48.97 3.42 -45.28
CA SER A 415 49.20 3.51 -43.82
C SER A 415 50.66 3.91 -43.51
N PRO A 416 51.14 4.17 -42.26
CA PRO A 416 50.44 4.26 -40.96
C PRO A 416 50.89 5.49 -40.10
N THR A 417 50.51 5.45 -38.82
CA THR A 417 51.13 6.08 -37.62
C THR A 417 50.56 7.37 -36.99
N GLN A 418 50.33 7.22 -35.68
CA GLN A 418 50.34 8.18 -34.56
C GLN A 418 49.12 9.08 -34.32
N GLN A 419 48.61 8.93 -33.08
CA GLN A 419 48.07 9.90 -32.13
C GLN A 419 46.77 9.35 -31.53
N GLU A 420 46.41 9.54 -30.27
CA GLU A 420 47.05 9.96 -29.02
C GLU A 420 45.98 9.67 -27.96
N GLU A 421 46.39 9.38 -26.74
CA GLU A 421 45.49 9.14 -25.61
C GLU A 421 44.58 10.35 -25.36
N LYS A 422 43.26 10.13 -25.40
CA LYS A 422 42.30 10.92 -24.61
C LYS A 422 41.42 9.99 -23.80
N SER A 423 41.59 10.13 -22.49
CA SER A 423 40.83 9.56 -21.39
C SER A 423 39.32 9.50 -21.63
N VAL A 424 38.75 8.29 -21.64
CA VAL A 424 37.32 8.09 -21.37
C VAL A 424 37.16 8.00 -19.85
N ARG A 425 36.53 9.02 -19.27
CA ARG A 425 36.06 8.99 -17.88
C ARG A 425 35.00 7.91 -17.76
N LEU A 426 35.17 7.03 -16.76
CA LEU A 426 34.15 6.08 -16.33
C LEU A 426 32.94 6.88 -15.81
N HIS A 427 31.84 6.88 -16.57
CA HIS A 427 30.54 7.25 -16.01
C HIS A 427 30.10 6.18 -15.00
N PRO A 428 29.58 6.56 -13.82
CA PRO A 428 29.00 5.61 -12.88
C PRO A 428 27.79 4.90 -13.52
N ARG A 429 27.74 3.58 -13.42
CA ARG A 429 26.54 2.79 -13.77
C ARG A 429 25.35 3.31 -12.94
N GLN A 430 24.33 3.84 -13.62
CA GLN A 430 23.02 4.09 -13.02
C GLN A 430 22.41 2.76 -12.56
N ARG A 431 21.82 2.77 -11.36
CA ARG A 431 20.98 1.68 -10.86
C ARG A 431 19.73 1.57 -11.75
N PRO A 432 19.17 0.37 -12.00
CA PRO A 432 17.94 0.25 -12.77
C PRO A 432 16.81 0.98 -12.02
N GLY A 433 16.36 2.08 -12.58
CA GLY A 433 15.13 2.76 -12.18
C GLY A 433 13.93 1.90 -12.55
N PHE A 434 12.93 1.86 -11.67
CA PHE A 434 11.60 1.35 -11.99
C PHE A 434 11.09 2.08 -13.24
N ALA A 435 10.86 1.35 -14.33
CA ALA A 435 10.17 1.87 -15.50
C ALA A 435 8.73 2.23 -15.09
N GLN A 436 8.37 3.51 -15.16
CA GLN A 436 6.98 3.93 -15.23
C GLN A 436 6.48 3.60 -16.64
N GLU A 437 5.71 2.53 -16.77
CA GLU A 437 5.15 2.08 -18.05
C GLU A 437 4.07 3.07 -18.52
N ALA A 438 4.27 3.63 -19.72
CA ALA A 438 3.41 4.65 -20.33
C ALA A 438 2.09 4.05 -20.83
N TYR A 439 0.95 4.69 -20.50
CA TYR A 439 -0.35 4.33 -21.08
C TYR A 439 -0.52 4.98 -22.47
N GLN A 440 -1.25 4.33 -23.38
CA GLN A 440 -1.42 4.80 -24.75
C GLN A 440 -2.68 5.67 -24.87
N LEU A 441 -2.50 6.95 -25.20
CA LEU A 441 -3.58 7.92 -25.40
C LEU A 441 -3.92 8.04 -26.90
N ASP A 442 -5.11 7.57 -27.29
CA ASP A 442 -5.60 7.66 -28.67
C ASP A 442 -6.49 8.90 -28.87
N LEU A 443 -5.87 9.99 -29.34
CA LEU A 443 -6.54 11.26 -29.59
C LEU A 443 -7.65 11.16 -30.65
N ASN A 444 -7.50 10.26 -31.64
CA ASN A 444 -8.47 10.13 -32.72
C ASN A 444 -9.78 9.51 -32.19
N ALA A 445 -9.68 8.45 -31.38
CA ALA A 445 -10.84 7.84 -30.74
C ALA A 445 -11.56 8.83 -29.81
N ILE A 446 -10.83 9.62 -29.03
CA ILE A 446 -11.41 10.62 -28.13
C ILE A 446 -12.15 11.71 -28.90
N TYR A 447 -11.58 12.21 -30.00
CA TYR A 447 -12.22 13.21 -30.84
C TYR A 447 -13.44 12.68 -31.61
N GLN A 448 -13.49 11.38 -31.94
CA GLN A 448 -14.71 10.74 -32.47
C GLN A 448 -15.84 10.77 -31.45
N VAL A 449 -15.57 10.40 -30.19
CA VAL A 449 -16.58 10.46 -29.13
C VAL A 449 -17.09 11.89 -28.95
N LEU A 450 -16.19 12.88 -28.94
CA LEU A 450 -16.57 14.28 -28.75
C LEU A 450 -17.37 14.87 -29.92
N ASN A 451 -17.09 14.42 -31.15
CA ASN A 451 -17.85 14.81 -32.34
C ASN A 451 -19.30 14.28 -32.32
N GLN A 452 -19.52 13.12 -31.70
CA GLN A 452 -20.83 12.43 -31.69
C GLN A 452 -21.54 12.48 -30.32
N ALA A 453 -20.95 13.16 -29.34
CA ALA A 453 -21.45 13.18 -27.97
C ALA A 453 -22.80 13.90 -27.88
N THR A 454 -23.79 13.27 -27.24
CA THR A 454 -25.09 13.90 -26.95
C THR A 454 -25.35 14.02 -25.45
N LEU A 455 -26.10 15.04 -25.06
CA LEU A 455 -26.50 15.24 -23.64
C LEU A 455 -27.45 14.14 -23.14
N VAL A 456 -28.21 13.51 -24.04
CA VAL A 456 -29.16 12.45 -23.69
C VAL A 456 -28.41 11.16 -23.34
N ASP A 457 -27.41 10.79 -24.14
CA ASP A 457 -26.66 9.55 -23.97
C ASP A 457 -25.78 9.56 -22.71
N ILE A 458 -25.12 10.69 -22.41
CA ILE A 458 -24.27 10.80 -21.21
C ILE A 458 -25.09 10.77 -19.91
N GLN A 459 -26.30 11.32 -19.92
CA GLN A 459 -27.20 11.27 -18.75
C GLN A 459 -27.72 9.84 -18.51
N ALA A 460 -28.04 9.09 -19.57
CA ALA A 460 -28.42 7.70 -19.47
C ALA A 460 -27.29 6.84 -18.87
N VAL A 461 -26.06 7.02 -19.37
CA VAL A 461 -24.89 6.29 -18.86
C VAL A 461 -24.57 6.66 -17.41
N LYS A 462 -24.58 7.95 -17.04
CA LYS A 462 -24.33 8.38 -15.66
C LYS A 462 -25.32 7.80 -14.64
N LYS A 463 -26.56 7.55 -15.05
CA LYS A 463 -27.59 6.93 -14.20
C LYS A 463 -27.35 5.45 -13.96
N ILE A 464 -26.79 4.74 -14.94
CA ILE A 464 -26.57 3.29 -14.91
C ILE A 464 -25.17 2.93 -14.38
N TRP A 465 -24.20 3.84 -14.48
CA TRP A 465 -22.80 3.64 -14.08
C TRP A 465 -22.60 3.06 -12.67
N PRO A 466 -23.29 3.55 -11.61
CA PRO A 466 -23.14 2.98 -10.28
C PRO A 466 -23.58 1.51 -10.20
N ASN A 467 -24.70 1.17 -10.88
CA ASN A 467 -25.22 -0.19 -10.90
C ASN A 467 -24.30 -1.14 -11.66
N LEU A 468 -23.66 -0.65 -12.72
CA LEU A 468 -22.64 -1.41 -13.45
C LEU A 468 -21.43 -1.72 -12.56
N LEU A 469 -20.93 -0.74 -11.80
CA LEU A 469 -19.81 -0.96 -10.88
C LEU A 469 -20.17 -1.97 -9.78
N GLU A 470 -21.42 -1.99 -9.31
CA GLU A 470 -21.92 -2.98 -8.35
C GLU A 470 -22.09 -4.38 -8.92
N ALA A 471 -22.40 -4.50 -10.23
CA ALA A 471 -22.52 -5.80 -10.90
C ALA A 471 -21.16 -6.52 -11.07
N LEU A 472 -20.05 -5.77 -11.11
CA LEU A 472 -18.72 -6.34 -11.30
C LEU A 472 -18.20 -7.08 -10.06
N PRO A 473 -17.37 -8.14 -10.24
CA PRO A 473 -16.69 -8.82 -9.14
C PRO A 473 -15.87 -7.86 -8.25
N PRO A 474 -15.76 -8.11 -6.93
CA PRO A 474 -15.08 -7.20 -6.00
C PRO A 474 -13.63 -6.87 -6.36
N LEU A 475 -12.89 -7.82 -6.95
CA LEU A 475 -11.50 -7.64 -7.37
C LEU A 475 -11.35 -6.73 -8.58
N GLU A 476 -12.31 -6.78 -9.51
CA GLU A 476 -12.33 -5.97 -10.72
C GLU A 476 -12.85 -4.55 -10.45
N ARG A 477 -13.82 -4.43 -9.55
CA ARG A 477 -14.38 -3.14 -9.09
C ARG A 477 -13.31 -2.20 -8.54
N VAL A 478 -12.28 -2.73 -7.87
CA VAL A 478 -11.17 -1.94 -7.32
C VAL A 478 -10.39 -1.20 -8.41
N LYS A 479 -10.26 -1.78 -9.62
CA LYS A 479 -9.54 -1.16 -10.75
C LYS A 479 -10.28 0.04 -11.35
N LEU A 480 -11.60 0.12 -11.15
CA LEU A 480 -12.48 1.18 -11.67
C LEU A 480 -12.89 2.19 -10.59
N VAL A 481 -12.25 2.15 -9.42
CA VAL A 481 -12.47 3.13 -8.34
C VAL A 481 -12.09 4.51 -8.84
N ASN A 482 -12.98 5.49 -8.66
CA ASN A 482 -12.88 6.86 -9.19
C ASN A 482 -13.02 6.98 -10.72
N SER A 483 -13.55 5.96 -11.41
CA SER A 483 -13.94 6.08 -12.82
C SER A 483 -15.13 7.03 -13.01
N GLN A 484 -15.07 7.88 -14.04
CA GLN A 484 -16.14 8.83 -14.35
C GLN A 484 -16.44 8.88 -15.86
N PRO A 485 -17.68 8.61 -16.31
CA PRO A 485 -18.05 8.81 -17.70
C PRO A 485 -18.10 10.31 -18.02
N LEU A 486 -17.31 10.73 -19.02
CA LEU A 486 -17.14 12.13 -19.42
C LEU A 486 -18.05 12.52 -20.58
N ALA A 487 -18.09 11.70 -21.63
CA ALA A 487 -18.86 11.93 -22.85
C ALA A 487 -19.35 10.59 -23.41
N ALA A 488 -20.56 10.57 -23.97
CA ALA A 488 -21.14 9.39 -24.58
C ALA A 488 -21.78 9.77 -25.92
N GLY A 489 -21.46 9.01 -26.96
CA GLY A 489 -22.14 9.02 -28.25
C GLY A 489 -23.01 7.77 -28.44
N PRO A 490 -23.63 7.58 -29.61
CA PRO A 490 -24.53 6.46 -29.87
C PRO A 490 -23.86 5.08 -29.76
N ASP A 491 -22.57 4.99 -30.16
CA ASP A 491 -21.81 3.73 -30.22
C ASP A 491 -20.50 3.76 -29.42
N GLN A 492 -20.17 4.87 -28.75
CA GLN A 492 -18.89 5.04 -28.03
C GLN A 492 -19.05 5.79 -26.70
N LEU A 493 -18.27 5.41 -25.69
CA LEU A 493 -18.28 6.00 -24.34
C LEU A 493 -16.86 6.35 -23.88
N LEU A 494 -16.64 7.60 -23.50
CA LEU A 494 -15.40 8.10 -22.93
C LEU A 494 -15.46 8.08 -21.40
N VAL A 495 -14.51 7.39 -20.77
CA VAL A 495 -14.41 7.25 -19.31
C VAL A 495 -13.06 7.74 -18.83
N ALA A 496 -13.07 8.63 -17.83
CA ALA A 496 -11.88 9.07 -17.13
C ALA A 496 -11.53 8.18 -15.94
N LEU A 497 -10.24 7.91 -15.76
CA LEU A 497 -9.67 7.25 -14.59
C LEU A 497 -8.71 8.19 -13.84
N GLY A 498 -8.48 7.89 -12.56
CA GLY A 498 -7.79 8.81 -11.64
C GLY A 498 -6.31 9.01 -11.94
N GLN A 499 -5.61 8.02 -12.48
CA GLN A 499 -4.18 8.07 -12.80
C GLN A 499 -3.85 7.35 -14.11
N ALA A 500 -2.82 7.81 -14.81
CA ALA A 500 -2.24 7.19 -16.00
C ALA A 500 -2.00 5.67 -15.86
N GLY A 501 -1.40 5.24 -14.75
CA GLY A 501 -1.15 3.81 -14.48
C GLY A 501 -2.41 2.96 -14.34
N GLN A 502 -3.53 3.53 -13.90
CA GLN A 502 -4.82 2.82 -13.83
C GLN A 502 -5.41 2.60 -15.21
N VAL A 503 -5.25 3.58 -16.12
CA VAL A 503 -5.68 3.44 -17.52
C VAL A 503 -4.93 2.28 -18.18
N HIS A 504 -3.62 2.20 -17.98
CA HIS A 504 -2.82 1.08 -18.49
C HIS A 504 -3.30 -0.27 -17.95
N LEU A 505 -3.53 -0.38 -16.63
CA LEU A 505 -4.01 -1.63 -16.01
C LEU A 505 -5.39 -2.08 -16.52
N VAL A 506 -6.26 -1.14 -16.91
CA VAL A 506 -7.59 -1.44 -17.48
C VAL A 506 -7.47 -1.77 -18.97
N GLN A 507 -6.60 -1.10 -19.72
CA GLN A 507 -6.34 -1.38 -21.13
C GLN A 507 -5.67 -2.74 -21.34
N ALA A 508 -4.79 -3.16 -20.41
CA ALA A 508 -4.08 -4.43 -20.48
C ALA A 508 -4.93 -5.65 -20.05
N ASP A 509 -6.12 -5.42 -19.44
CA ASP A 509 -6.97 -6.48 -18.91
C ASP A 509 -8.14 -6.79 -19.87
N GLU A 510 -7.90 -7.68 -20.84
CA GLU A 510 -8.91 -8.10 -21.83
C GLU A 510 -10.16 -8.73 -21.18
N HIS A 511 -9.99 -9.41 -20.04
CA HIS A 511 -11.11 -10.04 -19.31
C HIS A 511 -12.05 -8.97 -18.76
N LEU A 512 -11.50 -7.96 -18.07
CA LEU A 512 -12.26 -6.84 -17.54
C LEU A 512 -13.01 -6.07 -18.65
N LEU A 513 -12.34 -5.80 -19.78
CA LEU A 513 -12.97 -5.11 -20.91
C LEU A 513 -14.14 -5.91 -21.49
N SER A 514 -14.01 -7.23 -21.60
CA SER A 514 -15.08 -8.10 -22.09
C SER A 514 -16.30 -8.14 -21.14
N LEU A 515 -16.06 -8.17 -19.83
CA LEU A 515 -17.11 -8.13 -18.81
C LEU A 515 -17.83 -6.79 -18.79
N LEU A 516 -17.08 -5.69 -18.85
CA LEU A 516 -17.64 -4.34 -18.96
C LEU A 516 -18.52 -4.19 -20.19
N GLN A 517 -18.05 -4.68 -21.34
CA GLN A 517 -18.82 -4.64 -22.58
C GLN A 517 -20.08 -5.48 -22.49
N TYR A 518 -20.02 -6.66 -21.87
CA TYR A 518 -21.18 -7.53 -21.64
C TYR A 518 -22.23 -6.83 -20.75
N GLU A 519 -21.83 -6.30 -19.59
CA GLU A 519 -22.72 -5.63 -18.65
C GLU A 519 -23.33 -4.34 -19.24
N LEU A 520 -22.55 -3.55 -19.99
CA LEU A 520 -23.06 -2.38 -20.71
C LEU A 520 -24.10 -2.79 -21.76
N THR A 521 -23.86 -3.87 -22.49
CA THR A 521 -24.79 -4.35 -23.52
C THR A 521 -26.09 -4.83 -22.88
N GLN A 522 -26.04 -5.50 -21.72
CA GLN A 522 -27.23 -5.92 -20.98
C GLN A 522 -28.05 -4.74 -20.46
N LEU A 523 -27.38 -3.70 -19.93
CA LEU A 523 -28.05 -2.56 -19.30
C LEU A 523 -28.56 -1.50 -20.29
N LEU A 524 -27.88 -1.31 -21.43
CA LEU A 524 -28.22 -0.30 -22.44
C LEU A 524 -28.86 -0.89 -23.70
N ASN A 525 -28.90 -2.22 -23.83
CA ASN A 525 -29.40 -2.96 -24.99
C ASN A 525 -28.79 -2.48 -26.32
N LYS A 526 -27.53 -2.06 -26.28
CA LYS A 526 -26.71 -1.54 -27.40
C LYS A 526 -25.24 -1.88 -27.18
N THR A 527 -24.50 -2.10 -28.26
CA THR A 527 -23.04 -2.29 -28.21
C THR A 527 -22.32 -0.95 -28.19
N ILE A 528 -21.55 -0.67 -27.14
CA ILE A 528 -20.81 0.58 -26.97
C ILE A 528 -19.32 0.27 -26.84
N GLN A 529 -18.48 0.96 -27.61
CA GLN A 529 -17.02 0.90 -27.47
C GLN A 529 -16.53 1.83 -26.36
N LEU A 530 -15.64 1.34 -25.50
CA LEU A 530 -15.09 2.09 -24.38
C LEU A 530 -13.75 2.74 -24.75
N VAL A 531 -13.65 4.04 -24.51
CA VAL A 531 -12.42 4.84 -24.67
C VAL A 531 -12.02 5.36 -23.30
N TRP A 532 -10.73 5.23 -22.97
CA TRP A 532 -10.20 5.54 -21.64
C TRP A 532 -9.25 6.73 -21.70
N ILE A 533 -9.32 7.61 -20.70
CA ILE A 533 -8.43 8.76 -20.56
C ILE A 533 -8.04 8.97 -19.09
N ALA A 534 -6.81 9.41 -18.84
CA ALA A 534 -6.41 9.85 -17.51
C ALA A 534 -7.02 11.24 -17.22
N LYS A 535 -7.41 11.48 -15.98
CA LYS A 535 -8.05 12.75 -15.59
C LYS A 535 -7.15 13.96 -15.78
N ASP A 536 -5.83 13.78 -15.64
CA ASP A 536 -4.83 14.85 -15.78
C ASP A 536 -4.73 15.33 -17.23
N ASP A 537 -4.75 14.40 -18.19
CA ASP A 537 -4.66 14.70 -19.63
C ASP A 537 -5.96 15.21 -20.25
N TRP A 538 -7.11 14.96 -19.61
CA TRP A 538 -8.41 15.39 -20.10
C TRP A 538 -8.52 16.92 -20.28
N GLN A 539 -7.92 17.70 -19.38
CA GLN A 539 -8.02 19.17 -19.46
C GLN A 539 -7.32 19.72 -20.71
N GLY A 540 -6.15 19.17 -21.06
CA GLY A 540 -5.41 19.53 -22.27
C GLY A 540 -6.15 19.12 -23.54
N VAL A 541 -6.57 17.85 -23.63
CA VAL A 541 -7.26 17.30 -24.81
C VAL A 541 -8.58 18.05 -25.10
N ARG A 542 -9.31 18.46 -24.05
CA ARG A 542 -10.54 19.23 -24.20
C ARG A 542 -10.29 20.65 -24.70
N ALA A 543 -9.24 21.31 -24.21
CA ALA A 543 -8.87 22.66 -24.65
C ALA A 543 -8.46 22.65 -26.13
N ASP A 544 -7.64 21.66 -26.52
CA ASP A 544 -7.20 21.44 -27.90
C ASP A 544 -8.39 21.16 -28.84
N TYR A 545 -9.31 20.29 -28.43
CA TYR A 545 -10.52 20.01 -29.22
C TYR A 545 -11.39 21.26 -29.41
N LYS A 546 -11.58 22.07 -28.35
CA LYS A 546 -12.37 23.30 -28.44
C LYS A 546 -11.75 24.30 -29.41
N LEU A 547 -10.43 24.48 -29.37
CA LEU A 547 -9.70 25.32 -30.33
C LEU A 547 -9.87 24.83 -31.77
N LEU A 548 -9.81 23.51 -32.00
CA LEU A 548 -10.02 22.92 -33.33
C LEU A 548 -11.47 23.03 -33.82
N PHE A 549 -12.44 22.89 -32.92
CA PHE A 549 -13.87 23.04 -33.21
C PHE A 549 -14.24 24.49 -33.56
N ASP A 550 -13.71 25.46 -32.80
CA ASP A 550 -13.89 26.89 -33.05
C ASP A 550 -13.23 27.29 -34.39
N ARG A 551 -12.06 26.73 -34.71
CA ARG A 551 -11.36 26.94 -36.00
C ARG A 551 -12.12 26.36 -37.20
N ASN A 552 -12.94 25.33 -36.99
CA ASN A 552 -13.80 24.71 -38.00
C ASN A 552 -15.19 25.33 -38.08
N GLY A 553 -15.43 26.48 -37.45
CA GLY A 553 -16.69 27.21 -37.55
C GLY A 553 -17.89 26.46 -36.97
N GLY A 554 -17.68 25.63 -35.94
CA GLY A 554 -18.75 24.88 -35.28
C GLY A 554 -19.15 23.57 -35.96
N GLN A 555 -18.34 23.07 -36.90
CA GLN A 555 -18.50 21.76 -37.52
C GLN A 555 -17.57 20.71 -36.87
N PRO A 556 -17.98 19.42 -36.85
CA PRO A 556 -17.18 18.34 -36.26
C PRO A 556 -15.78 18.27 -36.90
N VAL A 557 -14.77 18.00 -36.07
CA VAL A 557 -13.36 17.97 -36.48
C VAL A 557 -13.16 16.81 -37.47
N GLN A 558 -12.71 17.13 -38.69
CA GLN A 558 -12.40 16.12 -39.71
C GLN A 558 -11.18 15.30 -39.28
N LEU A 559 -11.38 14.02 -39.02
CA LEU A 559 -10.32 13.09 -38.64
C LEU A 559 -9.79 12.40 -39.90
N ASN A 560 -8.52 12.64 -40.24
CA ASN A 560 -7.84 11.87 -41.27
C ASN A 560 -7.55 10.48 -40.71
N VAL A 561 -8.38 9.49 -41.05
CA VAL A 561 -8.12 8.09 -40.75
C VAL A 561 -6.98 7.62 -41.66
N THR A 562 -5.75 7.79 -41.17
CA THR A 562 -4.58 7.08 -41.67
C THR A 562 -4.13 6.19 -40.52
N GLU A 563 -4.27 4.87 -40.68
CA GLU A 563 -3.78 3.90 -39.70
C GLU A 563 -2.30 4.18 -39.42
N GLY A 564 -1.97 4.47 -38.15
CA GLY A 564 -0.59 4.40 -37.67
C GLY A 564 0.14 5.69 -37.30
N GLN A 565 -0.52 6.78 -36.87
CA GLN A 565 0.21 7.93 -36.31
C GLN A 565 -0.32 8.48 -34.98
N SER A 566 0.60 8.50 -34.01
CA SER A 566 0.70 9.32 -32.80
C SER A 566 0.11 8.78 -31.49
N ALA A 567 0.78 7.78 -30.91
CA ALA A 567 0.94 7.72 -29.46
C ALA A 567 1.99 8.79 -29.06
N ARG A 568 1.61 9.78 -28.26
CA ARG A 568 2.57 10.65 -27.58
C ARG A 568 3.00 9.97 -26.28
N VAL A 569 4.27 9.62 -26.16
CA VAL A 569 4.92 9.38 -24.86
C VAL A 569 5.39 10.74 -24.35
N LEU A 570 4.90 11.16 -23.19
CA LEU A 570 5.36 12.38 -22.52
C LEU A 570 6.55 11.99 -21.63
N GLU A 571 7.76 12.39 -22.01
CA GLU A 571 8.93 12.41 -21.13
C GLU A 571 8.98 13.81 -20.47
N GLU A 572 9.04 13.88 -19.14
CA GLU A 572 9.26 15.13 -18.41
C GLU A 572 10.77 15.42 -18.37
N ASP A 573 11.21 16.40 -19.16
CA ASP A 573 12.58 16.93 -19.11
C ASP A 573 12.74 17.88 -17.90
N GLU A 574 13.74 17.56 -17.06
CA GLU A 574 14.26 18.40 -15.98
C GLU A 574 14.95 19.65 -16.56
N GLU A 575 14.41 20.85 -16.32
CA GLU A 575 15.13 22.11 -16.55
C GLU A 575 15.90 22.57 -15.31
N GLU A 576 17.21 22.79 -15.47
CA GLU A 576 17.96 23.97 -14.97
C GLU A 576 19.45 23.92 -15.44
N PRO A 577 20.20 25.03 -15.51
CA PRO A 577 19.96 26.29 -16.23
C PRO A 577 21.17 26.68 -17.15
N VAL A 578 21.14 27.92 -17.68
CA VAL A 578 22.27 28.79 -18.08
C VAL A 578 22.51 29.05 -19.58
N ALA A 579 22.01 30.22 -19.99
CA ALA A 579 22.66 31.32 -20.72
C ALA A 579 23.33 31.12 -22.10
N SER A 580 22.85 31.99 -23.00
CA SER A 580 23.61 32.97 -23.81
C SER A 580 23.79 32.71 -25.31
N VAL A 581 23.67 33.85 -26.02
CA VAL A 581 24.24 34.22 -27.33
C VAL A 581 23.36 34.01 -28.57
N HIS A 582 22.60 35.09 -28.85
CA HIS A 582 22.70 35.97 -30.03
C HIS A 582 22.49 35.45 -31.47
N ASN A 583 21.79 36.34 -32.18
CA ASN A 583 21.73 36.58 -33.63
C ASN A 583 20.91 35.61 -34.46
N SER A 584 20.16 36.03 -35.47
CA SER A 584 19.75 37.33 -36.00
C SER A 584 18.90 36.97 -37.21
N LEU A 585 17.75 37.58 -37.44
CA LEU A 585 17.24 37.81 -38.80
C LEU A 585 16.10 38.87 -38.77
N PHE A 586 16.48 40.09 -39.18
CA PHE A 586 15.74 41.12 -39.96
C PHE A 586 14.28 41.44 -39.54
N SER A 587 13.93 42.61 -38.99
CA SER A 587 14.01 44.01 -39.50
C SER A 587 13.15 44.31 -40.73
N ILE A 588 12.11 45.15 -40.56
CA ILE A 588 11.89 46.48 -41.21
C ILE A 588 10.38 46.88 -41.13
N GLU A 589 10.14 48.03 -40.48
CA GLU A 589 9.25 49.20 -40.77
C GLU A 589 7.92 48.96 -41.55
N SER A 590 6.79 49.62 -41.29
CA SER A 590 6.56 51.07 -41.06
C SER A 590 5.09 51.36 -40.67
N ASP A 591 4.91 52.41 -39.87
CA ASP A 591 3.79 53.38 -39.73
C ASP A 591 2.44 53.17 -40.46
N THR A 592 1.33 53.44 -39.76
CA THR A 592 0.41 54.57 -40.06
C THR A 592 -0.77 54.67 -39.08
N ASP A 593 -1.06 55.91 -38.68
CA ASP A 593 -2.17 56.38 -37.84
C ASP A 593 -3.58 56.04 -38.36
N SER A 594 -4.55 55.90 -37.45
CA SER A 594 -5.73 56.81 -37.42
C SER A 594 -6.68 56.52 -36.25
N ASP A 595 -6.84 57.54 -35.41
CA ASP A 595 -8.00 57.75 -34.55
C ASP A 595 -9.29 57.91 -35.39
N SER A 596 -10.40 57.34 -34.92
CA SER A 596 -11.70 58.00 -34.96
C SER A 596 -12.65 57.41 -33.90
N ALA A 597 -13.28 58.33 -33.18
CA ALA A 597 -14.08 58.16 -31.97
C ALA A 597 -15.58 57.86 -32.23
N ASN A 598 -16.24 57.43 -31.14
CA ASN A 598 -17.66 57.66 -30.77
C ASN A 598 -18.76 56.89 -31.55
N LEU A 599 -19.86 56.34 -31.00
CA LEU A 599 -20.60 56.34 -29.71
C LEU A 599 -21.43 55.01 -29.72
N GLU A 600 -21.84 54.40 -28.61
CA GLU A 600 -23.11 54.70 -27.93
C GLU A 600 -23.16 54.09 -26.51
N GLU A 601 -23.64 54.92 -25.58
CA GLU A 601 -23.97 54.60 -24.19
C GLU A 601 -25.20 53.67 -24.10
N VAL A 602 -25.20 52.75 -23.14
CA VAL A 602 -26.46 52.23 -22.57
C VAL A 602 -26.39 52.34 -21.06
N SER A 603 -27.21 53.26 -20.55
CA SER A 603 -27.56 53.50 -19.17
C SER A 603 -28.68 52.55 -18.73
N GLN A 604 -28.38 51.66 -17.78
CA GLN A 604 -29.38 51.13 -16.85
C GLN A 604 -28.75 51.11 -15.45
N GLU A 605 -29.19 52.05 -14.62
CA GLU A 605 -28.85 52.16 -13.20
C GLU A 605 -29.44 50.96 -12.46
N ASP A 606 -28.64 49.91 -12.29
CA ASP A 606 -28.99 48.77 -11.44
C ASP A 606 -28.28 48.93 -10.08
N PRO A 607 -29.01 49.12 -8.96
CA PRO A 607 -28.41 49.42 -7.65
C PRO A 607 -27.47 48.32 -7.12
N LEU A 608 -27.48 47.15 -7.75
CA LEU A 608 -26.58 46.03 -7.48
C LEU A 608 -25.19 46.23 -8.08
N VAL A 609 -25.09 46.91 -9.24
CA VAL A 609 -23.84 47.20 -9.93
C VAL A 609 -23.05 48.26 -9.19
N ASP A 610 -23.70 49.34 -8.74
CA ASP A 610 -23.05 50.38 -7.94
C ASP A 610 -22.49 49.83 -6.64
N LYS A 611 -23.24 48.96 -5.97
CA LYS A 611 -22.81 48.31 -4.74
C LYS A 611 -21.66 47.31 -4.95
N ALA A 612 -21.62 46.66 -6.11
CA ALA A 612 -20.51 45.79 -6.50
C ALA A 612 -19.24 46.59 -6.83
N LEU A 613 -19.38 47.72 -7.53
CA LEU A 613 -18.27 48.62 -7.83
C LEU A 613 -17.68 49.25 -6.57
N GLU A 614 -18.51 49.59 -5.57
CA GLU A 614 -18.07 50.14 -4.29
C GLU A 614 -17.31 49.12 -3.43
N LEU A 615 -17.68 47.83 -3.50
CA LEU A 615 -17.07 46.76 -2.71
C LEU A 615 -15.82 46.15 -3.34
N PHE A 616 -15.75 46.08 -4.67
CA PHE A 616 -14.73 45.30 -5.37
C PHE A 616 -13.84 46.12 -6.32
N GLY A 617 -14.17 47.38 -6.61
CA GLY A 617 -13.41 48.25 -7.49
C GLY A 617 -13.63 47.98 -8.99
N GLN A 618 -13.48 49.02 -9.83
CA GLN A 618 -13.80 48.97 -11.26
C GLN A 618 -12.99 47.91 -12.05
N ASP A 619 -11.75 47.62 -11.63
CA ASP A 619 -10.88 46.66 -12.32
C ASP A 619 -11.29 45.18 -12.12
N HIS A 620 -12.22 44.91 -11.20
CA HIS A 620 -12.61 43.56 -10.81
C HIS A 620 -14.09 43.23 -11.05
N VAL A 621 -14.84 44.12 -11.69
CA VAL A 621 -16.26 43.92 -12.00
C VAL A 621 -16.49 44.01 -13.51
N CYS A 622 -16.79 42.88 -14.15
CA CYS A 622 -17.20 42.82 -15.55
C CYS A 622 -18.72 42.65 -15.65
N ILE A 623 -19.40 43.60 -16.29
CA ILE A 623 -20.84 43.57 -16.53
C ILE A 623 -21.08 43.08 -17.96
N TYR A 624 -21.91 42.05 -18.12
CA TYR A 624 -22.33 41.56 -19.43
C TYR A 624 -23.78 41.94 -19.70
N PRO A 625 -24.13 42.39 -20.92
CA PRO A 625 -25.53 42.62 -21.28
C PRO A 625 -26.27 41.28 -21.43
N ASP A 626 -27.50 41.22 -20.93
CA ASP A 626 -28.36 40.02 -21.01
C ASP A 626 -28.53 39.54 -22.46
N ARG A 627 -28.37 38.22 -22.67
CA ARG A 627 -28.67 37.50 -23.92
C ARG A 627 -29.79 36.49 -23.71
#